data_AF-A0A7G8D7Z0-F1
#
_entry.id   AF-A0A7G8D7Z0-F1
#
_cell.length_a   1.000
_cell.length_b   1.000
_cell.length_c   1.000
_cell.angle_alpha   90.00
_cell.angle_beta   90.00
_cell.angle_gamma   90.00
#
_symmetry.space_group_name_H-M   'P 1'
#
loop_
_entity.id
_entity.type
_entity.pdbx_description
1 polymer ?
#
loop_
_entity_poly.entity_id
_entity_poly.type
_entity_poly.pdbx_seq_one_letter_code
_entity_poly.pdbx_strand_id
1 'polypeptide(L)'
;MDGSQQANLMSLIEGVGDQNEQLHSVGDQILRLNLKPEDLQLWQDTFAAMPEPGNVLLACESDACPLEATKLTWVVGAAIRSTAVRSASDVGTLLKNLGVSDPIADAIPCHCPGVGQEIAWAFYLERHGWLTACPILPITSRNNAVHP
;
A
#
# COMPACT_ATOMS: atom_id res chain seq x y z
N MET A 1 -3.00 -19.16 0.60
CA MET A 1 -3.58 -17.99 1.30
C MET A 1 -4.14 -18.50 2.61
N ASP A 2 -3.68 -17.96 3.74
CA ASP A 2 -4.34 -18.17 5.03
C ASP A 2 -5.75 -17.55 4.95
N GLY A 3 -6.78 -18.34 5.27
CA GLY A 3 -8.17 -17.91 5.15
C GLY A 3 -8.51 -16.69 6.01
N SER A 4 -7.73 -16.42 7.06
CA SER A 4 -7.90 -15.25 7.93
C SER A 4 -7.51 -13.92 7.26
N GLN A 5 -6.42 -13.88 6.49
CA GLN A 5 -5.96 -12.66 5.83
C GLN A 5 -6.86 -12.28 4.65
N GLN A 6 -7.35 -13.28 3.93
CA GLN A 6 -8.35 -13.07 2.89
C GLN A 6 -9.65 -12.51 3.48
N ALA A 7 -10.11 -13.04 4.61
CA ALA A 7 -11.28 -12.50 5.31
C ALA A 7 -11.06 -11.04 5.75
N ASN A 8 -9.89 -10.71 6.32
CA ASN A 8 -9.57 -9.33 6.72
C ASN A 8 -9.52 -8.36 5.54
N LEU A 9 -8.96 -8.78 4.41
CA LEU A 9 -8.95 -7.97 3.18
C LEU A 9 -10.37 -7.77 2.63
N MET A 10 -11.19 -8.81 2.61
CA MET A 10 -12.58 -8.71 2.16
C MET A 10 -13.38 -7.79 3.09
N SER A 11 -13.22 -7.91 4.41
CA SER A 11 -13.85 -6.99 5.36
C SER A 11 -13.39 -5.54 5.20
N LEU A 12 -12.11 -5.31 4.84
CA LEU A 12 -11.63 -3.98 4.49
C LEU A 12 -12.34 -3.44 3.23
N ILE A 13 -12.46 -4.26 2.18
CA ILE A 13 -13.14 -3.90 0.93
C ILE A 13 -14.63 -3.63 1.16
N GLU A 14 -15.30 -4.43 1.98
CA GLU A 14 -16.69 -4.21 2.36
C GLU A 14 -16.87 -2.95 3.22
N GLY A 15 -15.89 -2.64 4.08
CA GLY A 15 -15.94 -1.54 5.04
C GLY A 15 -15.80 -0.14 4.44
N VAL A 16 -15.23 -0.01 3.24
CA VAL A 16 -15.04 1.31 2.59
C VAL A 16 -16.29 1.88 1.93
N GLY A 17 -17.33 1.07 1.73
CA GLY A 17 -18.59 1.50 1.11
C GLY A 17 -18.38 2.23 -0.22
N ASP A 18 -19.26 3.18 -0.53
CA ASP A 18 -19.25 3.89 -1.83
C ASP A 18 -18.04 4.82 -2.02
N GLN A 19 -17.32 5.17 -0.95
CA GLN A 19 -16.18 6.09 -1.03
C GLN A 19 -14.91 5.42 -1.51
N ASN A 20 -14.84 4.08 -1.45
CA ASN A 20 -13.67 3.30 -1.84
C ASN A 20 -12.37 3.80 -1.16
N GLU A 21 -12.48 4.36 0.03
CA GLU A 21 -11.34 4.79 0.84
C GLU A 21 -11.68 4.77 2.32
N GLN A 22 -10.65 4.58 3.16
CA GLN A 22 -10.77 4.67 4.61
C GLN A 22 -9.70 5.63 5.15
N LEU A 23 -10.10 6.54 6.03
CA LEU A 23 -9.18 7.45 6.71
C LEU A 23 -9.00 7.00 8.16
N HIS A 24 -7.75 6.84 8.58
CA HIS A 24 -7.36 6.52 9.94
C HIS A 24 -6.53 7.67 10.51
N SER A 25 -7.00 8.26 11.61
CA SER A 25 -6.22 9.24 12.36
C SER A 25 -5.22 8.53 13.26
N VAL A 26 -3.94 8.83 13.09
CA VAL A 26 -2.83 8.29 13.88
C VAL A 26 -2.08 9.47 14.48
N GLY A 27 -2.45 9.83 15.72
CA GLY A 27 -2.05 11.11 16.30
C GLY A 27 -2.57 12.27 15.45
N ASP A 28 -1.68 13.19 15.06
CA ASP A 28 -2.01 14.36 14.23
C ASP A 28 -1.91 14.10 12.72
N GLN A 29 -1.72 12.85 12.31
CA GLN A 29 -1.53 12.46 10.91
C GLN A 29 -2.64 11.54 10.41
N ILE A 30 -2.78 11.46 9.09
CA ILE A 30 -3.79 10.63 8.43
C ILE A 30 -3.11 9.53 7.62
N LEU A 31 -3.51 8.29 7.88
CA LEU A 31 -3.30 7.15 7.00
C LEU A 31 -4.57 6.96 6.15
N ARG A 32 -4.42 7.03 4.84
CA ARG A 32 -5.49 6.75 3.88
C ARG A 32 -5.31 5.35 3.31
N LEU A 33 -6.30 4.49 3.47
CA LEU A 33 -6.41 3.27 2.68
C LEU A 33 -7.19 3.62 1.42
N ASN A 34 -6.54 3.52 0.27
CA ASN A 34 -7.14 3.86 -1.01
C ASN A 34 -7.54 2.58 -1.76
N LEU A 35 -8.84 2.43 -2.00
CA LEU A 35 -9.44 1.32 -2.73
C LEU A 35 -10.17 1.81 -4.00
N LYS A 36 -9.92 3.05 -4.44
CA LYS A 36 -10.52 3.58 -5.67
C LYS A 36 -10.15 2.68 -6.85
N PRO A 37 -11.13 2.25 -7.67
CA PRO A 37 -10.88 1.29 -8.76
C PRO A 37 -9.77 1.72 -9.72
N GLU A 38 -9.69 3.03 -10.04
CA GLU A 38 -8.67 3.59 -10.92
C GLU A 38 -7.27 3.49 -10.34
N ASP A 39 -7.10 3.73 -9.03
CA ASP A 39 -5.82 3.66 -8.34
C ASP A 39 -5.41 2.20 -8.14
N LEU A 40 -6.36 1.33 -7.78
CA LEU A 40 -6.15 -0.12 -7.72
C LEU A 40 -5.67 -0.67 -9.06
N GLN A 41 -6.30 -0.25 -10.16
CA GLN A 41 -5.93 -0.68 -11.51
C GLN A 41 -4.54 -0.16 -11.88
N LEU A 42 -4.22 1.11 -11.59
CA LEU A 42 -2.89 1.68 -11.82
C LEU A 42 -1.80 0.85 -11.14
N TRP A 43 -1.98 0.53 -9.86
CA TRP A 43 -0.98 -0.24 -9.11
C TRP A 43 -0.90 -1.70 -9.54
N GLN A 44 -2.03 -2.31 -9.93
CA GLN A 44 -2.05 -3.65 -10.52
C GLN A 44 -1.28 -3.71 -11.84
N ASP A 45 -1.53 -2.76 -12.75
CA ASP A 45 -0.85 -2.70 -14.05
C ASP A 45 0.64 -2.44 -13.87
N THR A 46 0.98 -1.55 -12.94
CA THR A 46 2.37 -1.24 -12.60
C THR A 46 3.09 -2.46 -12.03
N PHE A 47 2.44 -3.21 -11.13
CA PHE A 47 2.97 -4.45 -10.58
C PHE A 47 3.17 -5.52 -11.65
N ALA A 48 2.17 -5.71 -12.53
CA ALA A 48 2.21 -6.70 -13.60
C ALA A 48 3.25 -6.39 -14.69
N ALA A 49 3.59 -5.12 -14.89
CA ALA A 49 4.61 -4.68 -15.83
C ALA A 49 6.05 -4.88 -15.32
N MET A 50 6.25 -5.13 -14.03
CA MET A 50 7.57 -5.39 -13.46
C MET A 50 8.01 -6.85 -13.72
N PRO A 51 9.26 -7.10 -14.12
CA PRO A 51 9.75 -8.47 -14.34
C PRO A 51 9.74 -9.34 -13.08
N GLU A 52 10.14 -8.76 -11.94
CA GLU A 52 10.24 -9.45 -10.65
C GLU A 52 9.80 -8.48 -9.52
N PRO A 53 8.50 -8.18 -9.38
CA PRO A 53 8.02 -7.30 -8.33
C PRO A 53 8.16 -7.96 -6.96
N GLY A 54 8.65 -7.19 -5.98
CA GLY A 54 8.52 -7.52 -4.56
C GLY A 54 7.10 -7.28 -4.04
N ASN A 55 6.89 -7.46 -2.74
CA ASN A 55 5.58 -7.30 -2.09
C ASN A 55 5.30 -5.88 -1.58
N VAL A 56 6.20 -4.91 -1.84
CA VAL A 56 5.99 -3.50 -1.52
C VAL A 56 6.34 -2.64 -2.74
N LEU A 57 5.39 -1.81 -3.17
CA LEU A 57 5.61 -0.76 -4.18
C LEU A 57 5.66 0.61 -3.52
N LEU A 58 6.48 1.49 -4.05
CA LEU A 58 6.75 2.80 -3.48
C LEU A 58 6.79 3.86 -4.58
N ALA A 59 6.11 4.99 -4.36
CA ALA A 59 6.38 6.20 -5.13
C ALA A 59 7.53 6.97 -4.48
N CYS A 60 8.71 6.93 -5.10
CA CYS A 60 9.92 7.57 -4.58
C CYS A 60 10.29 8.83 -5.36
N GLU A 61 10.97 9.76 -4.71
CA GLU A 61 11.51 10.96 -5.37
C GLU A 61 12.56 10.64 -6.45
N SER A 62 13.28 9.53 -6.29
CA SER A 62 14.33 9.11 -7.21
C SER A 62 14.57 7.59 -7.20
N ASP A 63 14.88 7.06 -8.38
CA ASP A 63 15.44 5.72 -8.64
C ASP A 63 16.95 5.74 -8.90
N ALA A 64 17.57 6.92 -9.03
CA ALA A 64 19.00 7.06 -9.31
C ALA A 64 19.89 6.81 -8.08
N CYS A 65 19.29 6.55 -6.92
CA CYS A 65 19.98 6.30 -5.66
C CYS A 65 19.47 5.03 -4.95
N PRO A 66 20.23 4.51 -3.97
CA PRO A 66 19.75 3.46 -3.07
C PRO A 66 18.42 3.83 -2.40
N LEU A 67 17.60 2.83 -2.08
CA LEU A 67 16.26 3.06 -1.53
C LEU A 67 16.29 3.79 -0.17
N GLU A 68 17.31 3.53 0.65
CA GLU A 68 17.55 4.22 1.93
C GLU A 68 17.95 5.70 1.78
N ALA A 69 18.36 6.12 0.58
CA ALA A 69 18.79 7.49 0.29
C ALA A 69 17.72 8.32 -0.44
N THR A 70 16.53 7.75 -0.69
CA THR A 70 15.40 8.44 -1.30
C THR A 70 14.29 8.71 -0.28
N LYS A 71 13.27 9.48 -0.67
CA LYS A 71 12.07 9.71 0.15
C LYS A 71 10.81 9.30 -0.59
N LEU A 72 9.77 9.02 0.19
CA LEU A 72 8.44 8.78 -0.34
C LEU A 72 7.85 10.10 -0.86
N THR A 73 7.15 10.04 -2.00
CA THR A 73 6.50 11.21 -2.60
C THR A 73 5.15 10.81 -3.22
N TRP A 74 4.50 11.74 -3.91
CA TRP A 74 3.24 11.49 -4.61
C TRP A 74 3.46 10.82 -5.97
N VAL A 75 2.46 10.05 -6.42
CA VAL A 75 2.58 9.17 -7.60
C VAL A 75 2.95 9.91 -8.89
N VAL A 76 2.38 11.10 -9.13
CA VAL A 76 2.59 11.84 -10.38
C VAL A 76 4.04 12.33 -10.49
N GLY A 77 4.78 11.73 -11.42
CA GLY A 77 6.20 12.03 -11.66
C GLY A 77 7.17 11.32 -10.72
N ALA A 78 6.68 10.43 -9.85
CA ALA A 78 7.54 9.62 -9.00
C ALA A 78 8.26 8.54 -9.78
N ALA A 79 9.43 8.17 -9.25
CA ALA A 79 10.06 6.92 -9.58
C ALA A 79 9.35 5.78 -8.84
N ILE A 80 8.63 4.93 -9.58
CA ILE A 80 7.97 3.78 -8.97
C ILE A 80 8.98 2.66 -8.76
N ARG A 81 9.17 2.27 -7.50
CA ARG A 81 10.13 1.25 -7.09
C ARG A 81 9.41 0.10 -6.42
N SER A 82 10.03 -1.08 -6.47
CA SER A 82 9.56 -2.27 -5.78
C SER A 82 10.66 -2.83 -4.89
N THR A 83 10.26 -3.37 -3.74
CA THR A 83 11.14 -4.08 -2.82
C THR A 83 10.41 -5.24 -2.18
N ALA A 84 11.17 -6.27 -1.79
CA ALA A 84 10.66 -7.41 -1.05
C ALA A 84 11.01 -7.25 0.42
N VAL A 85 10.00 -7.35 1.27
CA VAL A 85 10.13 -7.37 2.73
C VAL A 85 9.60 -8.68 3.27
N ARG A 86 10.01 -9.05 4.50
CA ARG A 86 9.71 -10.38 5.07
C ARG A 86 8.65 -10.34 6.16
N SER A 87 8.29 -9.15 6.64
CA SER A 87 7.33 -8.96 7.71
C SER A 87 6.68 -7.59 7.65
N ALA A 88 5.55 -7.44 8.34
CA ALA A 88 4.87 -6.15 8.48
C ALA A 88 5.74 -5.11 9.22
N SER A 89 6.56 -5.55 10.18
CA SER A 89 7.51 -4.68 10.89
C SER A 89 8.62 -4.14 9.98
N ASP A 90 9.06 -4.94 9.00
CA ASP A 90 10.02 -4.48 8.00
C ASP A 90 9.43 -3.37 7.12
N VAL A 91 8.13 -3.43 6.83
CA VAL A 91 7.41 -2.37 6.09
C VAL A 91 7.44 -1.06 6.88
N GLY A 92 7.13 -1.10 8.19
CA GLY A 92 7.18 0.07 9.05
C GLY A 92 8.59 0.68 9.08
N THR A 93 9.62 -0.14 9.26
CA THR A 93 11.03 0.31 9.26
C THR A 93 11.43 0.94 7.92
N LEU A 94 11.03 0.31 6.81
CA LEU A 94 11.25 0.84 5.46
C LEU A 94 10.61 2.21 5.27
N LEU A 95 9.35 2.38 5.68
CA LEU A 95 8.64 3.66 5.55
C LEU A 95 9.30 4.77 6.38
N LYS A 96 9.77 4.46 7.61
CA LYS A 96 10.53 5.42 8.44
C LYS A 96 11.78 5.92 7.72
N ASN A 97 12.55 5.02 7.10
CA ASN A 97 13.74 5.39 6.32
C ASN A 97 13.38 6.30 5.13
N LEU A 98 12.22 6.07 4.52
CA LEU A 98 11.68 6.87 3.42
C LEU A 98 11.07 8.21 3.87
N GLY A 99 11.19 8.58 5.15
CA GLY A 99 10.76 9.87 5.69
C GLY A 99 9.31 9.91 6.20
N VAL A 100 8.65 8.76 6.28
CA VAL A 100 7.37 8.63 6.98
C VAL A 100 7.64 8.71 8.49
N SER A 101 6.77 9.39 9.24
CA SER A 101 6.95 9.52 10.69
C SER A 101 6.72 8.19 11.43
N ASP A 102 7.32 8.07 12.60
CA ASP A 102 7.21 6.86 13.42
C ASP A 102 5.76 6.47 13.74
N PRO A 103 4.86 7.36 14.21
CA PRO A 103 3.52 6.98 14.60
C PRO A 103 2.73 6.30 13.48
N ILE A 104 2.80 6.85 12.26
CA ILE A 104 2.02 6.33 11.15
C ILE A 104 2.66 5.08 10.53
N ALA A 105 4.00 5.00 10.50
CA ALA A 105 4.71 3.81 10.05
C ALA A 105 4.46 2.62 10.99
N ASP A 106 4.38 2.85 12.30
CA ASP A 106 4.09 1.81 13.30
C ASP A 106 2.63 1.35 13.27
N ALA A 107 1.72 2.17 12.72
CA ALA A 107 0.31 1.82 12.58
C ALA A 107 0.02 0.94 11.35
N ILE A 108 0.95 0.83 10.39
CA ILE A 108 0.73 0.09 9.13
C ILE A 108 0.30 -1.37 9.35
N PRO A 109 0.96 -2.18 10.22
CA PRO A 109 0.53 -3.55 10.45
C PRO A 109 -0.91 -3.68 10.97
N CYS A 110 -1.44 -2.65 11.64
CA CYS A 110 -2.80 -2.65 12.18
C CYS A 110 -3.86 -2.30 11.13
N HIS A 111 -3.49 -1.58 10.08
CA HIS A 111 -4.42 -1.04 9.08
C HIS A 111 -4.26 -1.66 7.69
N CYS A 112 -3.13 -2.32 7.41
CA CYS A 112 -2.86 -2.97 6.14
C CYS A 112 -2.77 -4.50 6.33
N PRO A 113 -3.91 -5.23 6.21
CA PRO A 113 -3.92 -6.69 6.31
C PRO A 113 -2.93 -7.36 5.35
N GLY A 114 -2.25 -8.41 5.81
CA GLY A 114 -1.27 -9.19 5.01
C GLY A 114 -0.05 -8.41 4.52
N VAL A 115 0.17 -7.17 4.98
CA VAL A 115 1.28 -6.33 4.53
C VAL A 115 2.65 -6.95 4.86
N GLY A 116 3.56 -6.91 3.89
CA GLY A 116 4.89 -7.51 4.01
C GLY A 116 4.90 -9.04 4.04
N GLN A 117 3.74 -9.67 3.76
CA GLN A 117 3.56 -11.11 3.69
C GLN A 117 2.75 -11.46 2.43
N GLU A 118 1.46 -11.76 2.56
CA GLU A 118 0.64 -12.34 1.50
C GLU A 118 0.09 -11.33 0.50
N ILE A 119 -0.10 -10.08 0.93
CA ILE A 119 -0.71 -9.04 0.10
C ILE A 119 0.38 -8.03 -0.24
N ALA A 120 0.54 -7.76 -1.54
CA ALA A 120 1.39 -6.67 -1.98
C ALA A 120 0.68 -5.33 -1.76
N TRP A 121 1.42 -4.33 -1.29
CA TRP A 121 0.89 -3.00 -1.00
C TRP A 121 1.74 -1.92 -1.67
N ALA A 122 1.09 -0.89 -2.17
CA ALA A 122 1.72 0.32 -2.66
C ALA A 122 1.61 1.44 -1.61
N PHE A 123 2.69 2.18 -1.40
CA PHE A 123 2.73 3.33 -0.49
C PHE A 123 3.22 4.59 -1.21
N TYR A 124 2.60 5.72 -0.89
CA TYR A 124 2.95 7.03 -1.43
C TYR A 124 2.43 8.14 -0.51
N LEU A 125 2.95 9.36 -0.68
CA LEU A 125 2.41 10.55 0.00
C LEU A 125 1.42 11.30 -0.88
N GLU A 126 0.39 11.89 -0.30
CA GLU A 126 -0.42 12.91 -0.96
C GLU A 126 0.25 14.29 -0.83
N ARG A 127 -0.15 15.25 -1.66
CA ARG A 127 0.38 16.63 -1.63
C ARG A 127 0.27 17.32 -0.27
N HIS A 128 -0.69 16.91 0.54
CA HIS A 128 -0.94 17.45 1.88
C HIS A 128 -0.24 16.66 3.00
N GLY A 129 0.64 15.71 2.64
CA GLY A 129 1.48 14.95 3.57
C GLY A 129 0.86 13.67 4.14
N TRP A 130 -0.32 13.27 3.67
CA TRP A 130 -0.94 12.01 4.13
C TRP A 130 -0.22 10.82 3.55
N LEU A 131 -0.01 9.79 4.36
CA LEU A 131 0.43 8.50 3.85
C LEU A 131 -0.77 7.78 3.26
N THR A 132 -0.66 7.36 2.01
CA THR A 132 -1.66 6.54 1.35
C THR A 132 -1.10 5.14 1.13
N ALA A 133 -1.90 4.14 1.48
CA ALA A 133 -1.65 2.73 1.25
C ALA A 133 -2.72 2.17 0.31
N CYS A 134 -2.30 1.45 -0.73
CA CYS A 134 -3.20 0.85 -1.71
C CYS A 134 -2.85 -0.63 -1.88
N PRO A 135 -3.79 -1.57 -1.61
CA PRO A 135 -3.51 -2.99 -1.78
C PRO A 135 -3.49 -3.36 -3.26
N ILE A 136 -2.55 -4.21 -3.65
CA ILE A 136 -2.43 -4.74 -5.00
C ILE A 136 -3.15 -6.08 -5.02
N LEU A 137 -4.43 -6.02 -5.38
CA LEU A 137 -5.30 -7.19 -5.38
C LEU A 137 -4.86 -8.16 -6.50
N PRO A 138 -4.69 -9.46 -6.22
CA PRO A 138 -4.50 -10.46 -7.26
C PRO A 138 -5.70 -10.47 -8.21
N ILE A 139 -5.43 -10.69 -9.50
CA ILE A 139 -6.46 -10.73 -10.56
C ILE A 139 -7.60 -11.71 -10.23
N THR A 140 -7.33 -12.75 -9.43
CA THR A 140 -8.29 -13.76 -8.99
C THR A 140 -9.37 -13.26 -8.02
N SER A 141 -9.21 -12.08 -7.40
CA SER A 141 -10.22 -11.54 -6.46
C SER A 141 -11.42 -10.87 -7.15
N ARG A 142 -11.45 -10.74 -8.49
CA ARG A 142 -12.58 -10.13 -9.22
C ARG A 142 -13.83 -11.01 -9.33
N ASN A 143 -13.69 -12.34 -9.25
CA ASN A 143 -14.80 -13.24 -9.59
C ASN A 143 -15.79 -13.54 -8.46
N ASN A 144 -15.56 -13.06 -7.24
CA ASN A 144 -16.48 -13.28 -6.11
C ASN A 144 -17.38 -12.07 -5.78
N ALA A 145 -17.27 -10.97 -6.52
CA ALA A 145 -18.16 -9.81 -6.36
C ALA A 145 -19.37 -9.84 -7.34
N VAL A 146 -19.65 -10.99 -7.96
CA VAL A 146 -20.94 -11.20 -8.63
C VAL A 146 -21.92 -11.71 -7.57
N HIS A 147 -22.66 -10.77 -7.01
CA HIS A 147 -23.78 -10.95 -6.07
C HIS A 147 -24.96 -11.75 -6.71
N PRO A 148 -25.95 -12.17 -5.91
CA PRO A 148 -26.66 -13.46 -5.98
C PRO A 148 -27.59 -13.70 -7.17
#